data_AF-A0A974E0M1-F1
#
_entry.id   AF-A0A974E0M1-F1
#
_cell.length_a   1.000
_cell.length_b   1.000
_cell.length_c   1.000
_cell.angle_alpha   90.00
_cell.angle_beta   90.00
_cell.angle_gamma   90.00
#
_symmetry.space_group_name_H-M   'P 1'
#
loop_
_entity.id
_entity.type
_entity.pdbx_description
1 polymer ?
#
loop_
_entity_poly.entity_id
_entity_poly.type
_entity_poly.pdbx_seq_one_letter_code
_entity_poly.pdbx_strand_id
1 'polypeptide(L)'
;MLYSHTRVSHHTVIDKTFKDRYITKNHPKPRTFQGYKKIYKIFCKKPGCNADWGVSGTYQCFQDIPLIKIEEFVIENPDGTQDYKNRWVDVHFTMTELSTEDLPLSFSTCN
;
A
#
# COMPACT_ATOMS: atom_id res chain seq x y z
N MET A 1 0.17 3.79 -9.94
CA MET A 1 0.57 5.07 -9.34
C MET A 1 0.40 4.98 -7.82
N LEU A 2 1.18 5.74 -7.03
CA LEU A 2 1.10 5.78 -5.57
C LEU A 2 0.12 6.87 -5.12
N TYR A 3 -0.76 6.53 -4.18
CA TYR A 3 -1.78 7.42 -3.67
C TYR A 3 -1.69 7.51 -2.15
N SER A 4 -1.97 8.68 -1.58
CA SER A 4 -2.05 8.86 -0.13
C SER A 4 -3.49 8.82 0.34
N HIS A 5 -3.77 8.05 1.39
CA HIS A 5 -5.00 8.10 2.15
C HIS A 5 -4.75 8.83 3.48
N THR A 6 -5.65 9.76 3.82
CA THR A 6 -5.66 10.62 5.02
C THR A 6 -4.37 11.39 5.32
N ARG A 7 -4.34 12.66 4.88
CA ARG A 7 -3.42 13.75 5.28
C ARG A 7 -2.03 13.30 5.77
N VAL A 8 -1.24 12.73 4.86
CA VAL A 8 0.24 12.56 4.93
C VAL A 8 0.80 11.29 5.62
N SER A 9 0.04 10.22 5.92
CA SER A 9 0.64 9.05 6.63
C SER A 9 0.35 7.65 6.10
N HIS A 10 -0.70 7.44 5.31
CA HIS A 10 -1.03 6.12 4.77
C HIS A 10 -0.97 6.16 3.25
N HIS A 11 -0.34 5.17 2.64
CA HIS A 11 -0.06 5.17 1.21
C HIS A 11 -0.48 3.84 0.60
N THR A 12 -1.31 3.92 -0.44
CA THR A 12 -1.85 2.80 -1.20
C THR A 12 -1.34 2.83 -2.64
N VAL A 13 -1.55 1.74 -3.35
CA VAL A 13 -1.22 1.59 -4.76
C VAL A 13 -2.51 1.37 -5.54
N ILE A 14 -2.82 2.26 -6.48
CA ILE A 14 -3.89 2.07 -7.46
C ILE A 14 -3.25 1.46 -8.71
N ASP A 15 -3.28 0.14 -8.75
CA ASP A 15 -2.85 -0.73 -9.84
C ASP A 15 -3.40 -2.13 -9.55
N LYS A 16 -4.35 -2.62 -10.37
CA LYS A 16 -4.96 -3.95 -10.22
C LYS A 16 -3.94 -5.09 -10.21
N THR A 17 -2.77 -4.90 -10.82
CA THR A 17 -1.70 -5.91 -10.90
C THR A 17 -0.79 -5.90 -9.67
N PHE A 18 -0.89 -4.89 -8.80
CA PHE A 18 -0.05 -4.83 -7.59
C PHE A 18 -0.29 -6.02 -6.66
N LYS A 19 -1.53 -6.51 -6.59
CA LYS A 19 -1.88 -7.71 -5.81
C LYS A 19 -1.15 -8.97 -6.27
N ASP A 20 -0.69 -9.00 -7.52
CA ASP A 20 0.03 -10.15 -8.06
C ASP A 20 1.49 -10.19 -7.58
N ARG A 21 1.98 -9.10 -6.98
CA ARG A 21 3.37 -8.91 -6.52
C ARG A 21 3.59 -9.23 -5.03
N TYR A 22 2.52 -9.42 -4.25
CA TYR A 22 2.62 -9.76 -2.83
C TYR A 22 1.79 -11.00 -2.47
N ILE A 23 2.07 -11.57 -1.29
CA ILE A 23 1.25 -12.58 -0.63
C ILE A 23 0.68 -12.02 0.67
N THR A 24 -0.46 -12.53 1.11
CA THR A 24 -1.10 -12.10 2.37
C THR A 24 -0.96 -13.18 3.44
N LYS A 25 -0.88 -12.74 4.70
CA LYS A 25 -1.07 -13.59 5.88
C LYS A 25 -1.97 -12.87 6.88
N ASN A 26 -2.72 -13.61 7.68
CA ASN A 26 -3.54 -13.04 8.75
C ASN A 26 -2.69 -12.15 9.66
N HIS A 27 -3.16 -10.93 9.91
CA HIS A 27 -2.47 -10.02 10.82
C HIS A 27 -2.66 -10.54 12.26
N PRO A 28 -1.59 -10.68 13.07
CA PRO A 28 -1.69 -11.27 14.42
C PRO A 28 -2.52 -10.41 15.40
N LYS A 29 -2.64 -9.11 15.10
CA LYS A 29 -3.44 -8.14 15.87
C LYS A 29 -4.31 -7.28 14.94
N PRO A 30 -5.42 -7.80 14.38
CA PRO A 30 -6.33 -7.02 13.54
C PRO A 30 -6.86 -5.82 14.33
N ARG A 31 -6.98 -4.66 13.68
CA ARG A 31 -7.52 -3.45 14.32
C ARG A 31 -8.07 -2.49 13.28
N THR A 32 -9.01 -1.65 13.70
CA THR A 32 -9.53 -0.56 12.87
C THR A 32 -8.86 0.76 13.29
N PHE A 33 -8.48 1.58 12.32
CA PHE A 33 -8.00 2.95 12.54
C PHE A 33 -8.47 3.84 11.40
N GLN A 34 -8.98 5.04 11.69
CA GLN A 34 -9.42 6.01 10.67
C GLN A 34 -10.37 5.41 9.60
N GLY A 35 -11.24 4.48 9.99
CA GLY A 35 -12.15 3.77 9.07
C GLY A 35 -11.50 2.62 8.27
N TYR A 36 -10.19 2.44 8.34
CA TYR A 36 -9.48 1.31 7.74
C TYR A 36 -9.44 0.13 8.71
N LYS A 37 -10.06 -0.99 8.34
CA LYS A 37 -10.01 -2.26 9.06
C LYS A 37 -8.82 -3.06 8.56
N LYS A 38 -7.73 -3.10 9.35
CA LYS A 38 -6.54 -3.90 9.05
C LYS A 38 -6.77 -5.37 9.35
N ILE A 39 -6.61 -6.22 8.34
CA ILE A 39 -6.93 -7.66 8.41
C ILE A 39 -5.68 -8.53 8.14
N TYR A 40 -4.85 -8.14 7.17
CA TYR A 40 -3.71 -8.92 6.70
C TYR A 40 -2.39 -8.15 6.82
N LYS A 41 -1.29 -8.90 6.87
CA LYS A 41 0.06 -8.47 6.51
C LYS A 41 0.29 -8.78 5.03
N ILE A 42 1.00 -7.90 4.31
CA ILE A 42 1.42 -8.15 2.92
C ILE A 42 2.93 -8.34 2.87
N PHE A 43 3.38 -9.35 2.12
CA PHE A 43 4.80 -9.68 1.99
C PHE A 43 5.20 -9.80 0.53
N CYS A 44 6.46 -9.49 0.23
CA CYS A 44 7.03 -9.71 -1.10
C CYS A 44 6.82 -11.16 -1.55
N LYS A 45 6.24 -11.36 -2.74
CA LYS A 45 5.98 -12.68 -3.31
C LYS A 45 7.22 -13.35 -3.90
N LYS A 46 8.28 -12.59 -4.18
CA LYS A 46 9.50 -13.12 -4.79
C LYS A 46 10.07 -14.26 -3.92
N PRO A 47 10.37 -15.43 -4.50
CA PRO A 47 10.96 -16.54 -3.75
C PRO A 47 12.20 -16.09 -2.97
N GLY A 48 12.25 -16.41 -1.68
CA GLY A 48 13.36 -16.07 -0.79
C GLY A 48 13.40 -14.64 -0.26
N CYS A 49 12.48 -13.75 -0.66
CA CYS A 49 12.47 -12.36 -0.16
C CYS A 49 11.75 -12.21 1.19
N ASN A 50 10.46 -12.58 1.27
CA ASN A 50 9.64 -12.51 2.49
C ASN A 50 9.59 -11.14 3.21
N ALA A 51 10.02 -10.05 2.58
CA ALA A 51 9.99 -8.70 3.15
C ALA A 51 8.56 -8.25 3.51
N ASP A 52 8.37 -7.61 4.67
CA ASP A 52 7.06 -7.15 5.18
C ASP A 52 6.72 -5.77 4.61
N TRP A 53 6.15 -5.77 3.41
CA TRP A 53 5.77 -4.57 2.66
C TRP A 53 4.67 -3.73 3.32
N GLY A 54 3.93 -4.27 4.30
CA GLY A 54 2.90 -3.51 5.01
C GLY A 54 1.68 -4.33 5.40
N VAL A 55 0.50 -3.78 5.17
CA VAL A 55 -0.78 -4.37 5.59
C VAL A 55 -1.82 -4.32 4.48
N SER A 56 -2.83 -5.17 4.54
CA SER A 56 -4.01 -5.10 3.67
C SER A 56 -5.29 -5.25 4.49
N GLY A 57 -6.39 -4.69 4.00
CA GLY A 57 -7.61 -4.52 4.78
C GLY A 57 -8.74 -3.88 3.99
N THR A 58 -9.75 -3.44 4.73
CA THR A 58 -10.97 -2.85 4.18
C THR A 58 -11.04 -1.38 4.54
N TYR A 59 -11.42 -0.53 3.58
CA TYR A 59 -11.77 0.87 3.85
C TYR A 59 -13.08 1.20 3.17
N GLN A 60 -14.01 1.82 3.90
CA GLN A 60 -15.41 1.94 3.48
C GLN A 60 -15.96 0.57 3.07
N CYS A 61 -16.49 0.44 1.86
CA CYS A 61 -16.93 -0.82 1.28
C CYS A 61 -15.89 -1.48 0.38
N PHE A 62 -14.63 -1.05 0.33
CA PHE A 62 -13.62 -1.64 -0.57
C PHE A 62 -12.68 -2.58 0.17
N GLN A 63 -12.42 -3.75 -0.40
CA GLN A 63 -11.61 -4.81 0.19
C GLN A 63 -10.19 -4.87 -0.39
N ASP A 64 -9.31 -5.56 0.34
CA ASP A 64 -7.93 -5.86 -0.03
C ASP A 64 -7.05 -4.64 -0.36
N ILE A 65 -7.41 -3.46 0.15
CA ILE A 65 -6.63 -2.23 -0.04
C ILE A 65 -5.28 -2.39 0.66
N PRO A 66 -4.14 -2.31 -0.05
CA PRO A 66 -2.83 -2.39 0.55
C PRO A 66 -2.40 -1.03 1.10
N LEU A 67 -1.82 -1.01 2.30
CA LEU A 67 -1.07 0.12 2.81
C LEU A 67 0.40 -0.27 2.95
N ILE A 68 1.27 0.39 2.20
CA ILE A 68 2.68 0.01 2.07
C ILE A 68 3.59 0.87 2.96
N LYS A 69 4.75 0.33 3.33
CA LYS A 69 5.81 1.06 4.05
C LYS A 69 6.91 1.46 3.08
N ILE A 70 7.26 2.74 2.98
CA ILE A 70 8.29 3.19 2.03
C ILE A 70 9.67 2.57 2.30
N GLU A 71 10.00 2.27 3.57
CA GLU A 71 11.27 1.65 3.97
C GLU A 71 11.54 0.27 3.32
N GLU A 72 10.49 -0.35 2.78
CA GLU A 72 10.56 -1.66 2.12
C GLU A 72 10.65 -1.57 0.59
N PHE A 73 10.73 -0.34 0.04
CA PHE A 73 10.80 -0.07 -1.38
C PHE A 73 11.98 0.86 -1.71
N VAL A 74 12.43 0.75 -2.96
CA VAL A 74 13.42 1.65 -3.54
C VAL A 74 12.72 2.53 -4.56
N ILE A 75 13.07 3.80 -4.59
CA ILE A 75 12.61 4.74 -5.62
C ILE A 75 13.67 4.73 -6.72
N GLU A 76 13.27 4.34 -7.93
CA GLU A 76 14.14 4.39 -9.11
C GLU A 76 13.86 5.69 -9.88
N ASN A 77 14.89 6.52 -10.04
CA ASN A 77 14.82 7.79 -10.75
C ASN A 77 14.97 7.57 -12.27
N PRO A 78 14.54 8.53 -13.12
CA PRO A 78 14.65 8.39 -14.58
C PRO A 78 16.08 8.23 -15.11
N ASP A 79 17.08 8.67 -14.35
CA ASP A 79 18.50 8.51 -14.66
C ASP A 79 19.08 7.15 -14.20
N GLY A 80 18.24 6.27 -13.65
CA GLY A 80 18.62 4.95 -13.13
C GLY A 80 19.19 4.98 -11.71
N THR A 81 19.30 6.15 -11.07
CA THR A 81 19.72 6.22 -9.67
C THR A 81 18.64 5.69 -8.73
N GLN A 82 19.07 5.21 -7.57
CA GLN A 82 18.20 4.60 -6.57
C GLN A 82 18.22 5.39 -5.26
N ASP A 83 17.04 5.74 -4.78
CA ASP A 83 16.83 6.43 -3.50
C ASP A 83 16.14 5.52 -2.48
N TYR A 84 16.70 5.50 -1.28
CA TYR A 84 16.19 4.74 -0.13
C TYR A 84 15.63 5.71 0.90
N LYS A 85 14.38 5.49 1.34
CA LYS A 85 13.69 6.37 2.29
C LYS A 85 13.10 5.55 3.42
N ASN A 86 13.36 6.00 4.66
CA ASN A 86 12.81 5.33 5.84
C ASN A 86 11.39 5.81 6.18
N ARG A 87 11.02 7.02 5.75
CA ARG A 87 9.72 7.62 6.09
C ARG A 87 9.15 8.33 4.88
N TRP A 88 7.82 8.35 4.80
CA TRP A 88 7.09 8.99 3.72
C TRP A 88 7.34 10.51 3.64
N VAL A 89 7.63 11.14 4.77
CA VAL A 89 7.98 12.58 4.84
C VAL A 89 9.31 12.91 4.16
N ASP A 90 10.18 11.92 3.92
CA ASP A 90 11.50 12.12 3.31
C ASP A 90 11.46 11.96 1.76
N VAL A 91 10.27 11.70 1.20
CA VAL A 91 10.01 11.49 -0.23
C VAL A 91 9.69 12.83 -0.90
N HIS A 92 10.27 13.08 -2.07
CA HIS A 92 10.16 14.37 -2.78
C HIS A 92 9.25 14.34 -4.01
N PHE A 93 8.70 13.18 -4.39
CA PHE A 93 7.72 13.11 -5.48
C PHE A 93 6.31 13.42 -4.98
N THR A 94 5.50 13.98 -5.87
CA THR A 94 4.09 14.27 -5.58
C THR A 94 3.27 12.99 -5.51
N MET A 95 2.47 12.86 -4.45
CA MET A 95 1.49 11.78 -4.30
C MET A 95 0.10 12.33 -4.56
N THR A 96 -0.70 11.58 -5.30
CA THR A 96 -2.09 11.95 -5.53
C THR A 96 -2.93 11.62 -4.30
N GLU A 97 -3.82 12.53 -3.90
CA GLU A 97 -4.80 12.22 -2.87
C GLU A 97 -5.77 11.16 -3.38
N LEU A 98 -6.02 10.13 -2.56
CA LEU A 98 -6.96 9.07 -2.91
C LEU A 98 -8.39 9.62 -2.91
N SER A 99 -9.05 9.60 -4.07
CA SER A 99 -10.46 9.96 -4.21
C SER A 99 -11.37 8.72 -4.16
N THR A 100 -12.67 8.94 -3.95
CA THR A 100 -13.69 7.86 -4.03
C THR A 100 -13.82 7.27 -5.43
N GLU A 101 -13.43 8.01 -6.47
CA GLU A 101 -13.47 7.58 -7.87
C GLU A 101 -12.29 6.65 -8.21
N ASP A 102 -11.16 6.78 -7.50
CA ASP A 102 -9.98 5.92 -7.71
C ASP A 102 -10.18 4.50 -7.15
N LEU A 103 -10.93 4.36 -6.07
CA LEU A 103 -11.15 3.08 -5.39
C LEU A 103 -11.68 1.96 -6.32
N PRO A 104 -12.76 2.17 -7.10
CA PRO A 104 -13.26 1.14 -8.01
C PRO A 104 -12.30 0.84 -9.18
N LEU A 105 -11.29 1.69 -9.45
CA LEU A 105 -10.30 1.42 -10.48
C LEU A 105 -9.38 0.26 -10.11
N SER A 106 -9.23 -0.07 -8.82
CA SER A 106 -8.29 -1.11 -8.38
C SER A 106 -8.83 -2.11 -7.37
N PHE A 107 -9.90 -1.76 -6.64
CA PHE A 107 -10.39 -2.55 -5.53
C PHE A 107 -11.83 -2.99 -5.75
N SER A 108 -12.15 -4.19 -5.29
CA SER A 108 -13.51 -4.72 -5.31
C SER A 108 -14.29 -4.21 -4.09
N THR A 109 -15.60 -4.05 -4.27
CA THR A 109 -16.51 -3.76 -3.15
C THR A 109 -16.72 -5.00 -2.28
N CYS A 110 -17.12 -4.79 -1.03
CA CYS A 110 -17.61 -5.82 -0.12
C CYS A 110 -18.87 -6.43 -0.74
N ASN A 111 -18.93 -7.76 -0.77
CA ASN A 111 -20.16 -8.51 -1.05
C ASN A 111 -21.16 -8.38 0.10
#